data_AF-E6WNQ0-F1
#
_entry.id   AF-E6WNQ0-F1
#
_cell.length_a   1.000
_cell.length_b   1.000
_cell.length_c   1.000
_cell.angle_alpha   90.00
_cell.angle_beta   90.00
_cell.angle_gamma   90.00
#
_symmetry.space_group_name_H-M   'P 1'
#
loop_
_entity.id
_entity.type
_entity.pdbx_description
1 polymer ?
#
loop_
_entity_poly.entity_id
_entity_poly.type
_entity_poly.pdbx_seq_one_letter_code
_entity_poly.pdbx_strand_id
1 'polypeptide(L)'
;MKTHHAGRAATSLPEKFTPPAGLSPELADSLAELTALRTQNLSDSEQHARLWSVLSNLAQVVAETATGDVLPLASFRAWILASHIVHERFGLAGEVAWGRASGWLAGRLSEISAGASGGPQA
;
A
#
# COMPACT_ATOMS: atom_id res chain seq x y z
N MET A 1 -27.76 -36.88 -10.84
CA MET A 1 -27.21 -36.13 -9.69
C MET A 1 -26.10 -35.23 -10.23
N LYS A 2 -26.31 -33.92 -10.25
CA LYS A 2 -25.34 -32.93 -10.76
C LYS A 2 -24.55 -32.36 -9.60
N THR A 3 -23.27 -32.68 -9.50
CA THR A 3 -22.32 -32.04 -8.60
C THR A 3 -21.86 -30.72 -9.23
N HIS A 4 -22.33 -29.59 -8.71
CA HIS A 4 -21.74 -28.30 -9.00
C HIS A 4 -20.49 -28.12 -8.12
N HIS A 5 -19.32 -28.20 -8.74
CA HIS A 5 -18.09 -27.68 -8.16
C HIS A 5 -18.22 -26.17 -8.07
N ALA A 6 -18.28 -25.65 -6.84
CA ALA A 6 -18.16 -24.24 -6.55
C ALA A 6 -16.76 -23.79 -6.98
N GLY A 7 -16.71 -23.13 -8.14
CA GLY A 7 -15.52 -22.44 -8.63
C GLY A 7 -15.10 -21.39 -7.61
N ARG A 8 -13.88 -21.52 -7.13
CA ARG A 8 -13.16 -20.50 -6.38
C ARG A 8 -13.09 -19.27 -7.30
N ALA A 9 -13.84 -18.22 -6.97
CA ALA A 9 -13.73 -16.95 -7.67
C ALA A 9 -12.33 -16.40 -7.43
N ALA A 10 -11.43 -16.60 -8.40
CA ALA A 10 -10.23 -15.80 -8.48
C ALA A 10 -10.70 -14.37 -8.76
N THR A 11 -10.60 -13.49 -7.77
CA THR A 11 -10.65 -12.05 -7.97
C THR A 11 -9.42 -11.68 -8.80
N SER A 12 -9.52 -11.81 -10.12
CA SER A 12 -8.54 -11.29 -11.04
C SER A 12 -8.55 -9.76 -10.90
N LEU A 13 -7.50 -9.21 -10.29
CA LEU A 13 -7.19 -7.80 -10.40
C LEU A 13 -7.18 -7.41 -11.90
N PRO A 14 -7.72 -6.23 -12.28
CA PRO A 14 -7.71 -5.80 -13.66
C PRO A 14 -6.27 -5.73 -14.19
N GLU A 15 -6.03 -6.23 -15.41
CA GLU A 15 -4.73 -6.18 -16.12
C GLU A 15 -4.18 -4.75 -16.30
N LYS A 16 -5.02 -3.73 -16.06
CA LYS A 16 -4.64 -2.32 -15.99
C LYS A 16 -5.01 -1.76 -14.62
N PHE A 17 -4.00 -1.32 -13.88
CA PHE A 17 -4.21 -0.52 -12.67
C PHE A 17 -4.82 0.83 -13.07
N THR A 18 -6.05 1.07 -12.64
CA THR A 18 -6.68 2.39 -12.73
C THR A 18 -6.63 3.02 -11.35
N PRO A 19 -5.89 4.13 -11.14
CA PRO A 19 -5.83 4.78 -9.85
C PRO A 19 -7.20 5.31 -9.41
N PRO A 20 -7.50 5.32 -8.10
CA PRO A 20 -8.70 5.96 -7.57
C PRO A 20 -8.79 7.45 -7.99
N ALA A 21 -10.00 7.95 -8.18
CA ALA A 21 -10.19 9.39 -8.39
C ALA A 21 -9.70 10.20 -7.17
N GLY A 22 -8.97 11.30 -7.41
CA GLY A 22 -8.41 12.14 -6.35
C GLY A 22 -7.13 11.60 -5.70
N LEU A 23 -6.50 10.57 -6.28
CA LEU A 23 -5.19 10.10 -5.84
C LEU A 23 -4.09 11.07 -6.27
N SER A 24 -3.08 11.29 -5.43
CA SER A 24 -1.89 12.03 -5.85
C SER A 24 -1.12 11.23 -6.91
N PRO A 25 -0.43 11.90 -7.85
CA PRO A 25 0.40 11.24 -8.86
C PRO A 25 1.41 10.27 -8.23
N GLU A 26 2.06 10.66 -7.14
CA GLU A 26 3.07 9.85 -6.46
C GLU A 26 2.51 8.53 -5.89
N LEU A 27 1.28 8.54 -5.35
CA LEU A 27 0.61 7.32 -4.90
C LEU A 27 0.22 6.44 -6.10
N ALA A 28 -0.15 7.04 -7.23
CA ALA A 28 -0.52 6.30 -8.44
C ALA A 28 0.70 5.60 -9.02
N ASP A 29 1.82 6.30 -9.08
CA ASP A 29 3.09 5.79 -9.58
C ASP A 29 3.62 4.67 -8.68
N SER A 30 3.56 4.85 -7.36
CA SER A 30 3.97 3.81 -6.40
C SER A 30 3.12 2.53 -6.53
N LEU A 31 1.81 2.65 -6.74
CA LEU A 31 0.92 1.50 -6.95
C LEU A 31 1.14 0.82 -8.31
N ALA A 32 1.42 1.60 -9.35
CA ALA A 32 1.78 1.09 -10.66
C ALA A 32 3.12 0.32 -10.60
N GLU A 33 4.13 0.87 -9.92
CA GLU A 33 5.41 0.21 -9.69
C GLU A 33 5.23 -1.09 -8.92
N LEU A 34 4.47 -1.08 -7.82
CA LEU A 34 4.17 -2.27 -7.01
C LEU A 34 3.49 -3.38 -7.85
N THR A 35 2.59 -3.00 -8.75
CA THR A 35 1.90 -3.94 -9.65
C THR A 35 2.85 -4.55 -10.68
N ALA A 36 3.79 -3.74 -11.21
CA ALA A 36 4.76 -4.16 -12.22
C ALA A 36 5.93 -4.96 -11.63
N LEU A 37 6.21 -4.84 -10.33
CA LEU A 37 7.40 -5.41 -9.71
C LEU A 37 7.48 -6.93 -9.80
N ARG A 38 6.34 -7.63 -9.85
CA ARG A 38 6.28 -9.09 -10.02
C ARG A 38 6.44 -9.54 -11.48
N THR A 39 6.24 -8.66 -12.45
CA THR A 39 6.38 -8.99 -13.89
C THR A 39 7.81 -8.75 -14.39
N GLN A 40 8.66 -8.09 -13.59
CA GLN A 40 10.06 -7.86 -13.91
C GLN A 40 10.90 -9.11 -13.61
N ASN A 41 11.84 -9.43 -14.52
CA ASN A 41 12.80 -10.51 -14.31
C ASN A 41 13.93 -10.03 -13.39
N LEU A 42 13.65 -10.03 -12.08
CA LEU A 42 14.57 -9.64 -11.01
C LEU A 42 14.99 -10.88 -10.22
N SER A 43 16.19 -10.85 -9.64
CA SER A 43 16.53 -11.82 -8.59
C SER A 43 15.64 -11.61 -7.37
N ASP A 44 15.52 -12.62 -6.51
CA ASP A 44 14.75 -12.52 -5.27
C ASP A 44 15.24 -11.37 -4.37
N SER A 45 16.56 -11.14 -4.33
CA SER A 45 17.17 -10.07 -3.55
C SER A 45 16.81 -8.67 -4.07
N GLU A 46 16.83 -8.49 -5.39
CA GLU A 46 16.44 -7.24 -6.05
C GLU A 46 14.94 -7.00 -5.92
N GLN A 47 14.14 -8.05 -6.08
CA GLN A 47 12.70 -7.99 -5.90
C GLN A 47 12.35 -7.55 -4.47
N HIS A 48 13.02 -8.11 -3.45
CA HIS A 48 12.81 -7.73 -2.06
C HIS A 48 13.22 -6.26 -1.82
N ALA A 49 14.40 -5.85 -2.28
CA ALA A 49 14.88 -4.49 -2.11
C ALA A 49 13.93 -3.46 -2.76
N ARG A 50 13.47 -3.75 -3.98
CA ARG A 50 12.51 -2.92 -4.71
C ARG A 50 11.15 -2.88 -3.99
N LEU A 51 10.66 -4.03 -3.54
CA LEU A 51 9.39 -4.12 -2.80
C LEU A 51 9.44 -3.26 -1.54
N TRP A 52 10.53 -3.35 -0.78
CA TRP A 52 10.75 -2.53 0.40
C TRP A 52 10.78 -1.04 0.07
N SER A 53 11.51 -0.64 -0.98
CA SER A 53 11.59 0.74 -1.43
C SER A 53 10.22 1.31 -1.80
N VAL A 54 9.44 0.57 -2.59
CA VAL A 54 8.10 0.99 -3.03
C VAL A 54 7.13 1.11 -1.86
N LEU A 55 7.12 0.14 -0.94
CA LEU A 55 6.23 0.18 0.22
C LEU A 55 6.60 1.29 1.21
N SER A 56 7.90 1.56 1.39
CA SER A 56 8.37 2.66 2.22
C SER A 56 7.96 4.01 1.63
N ASN A 57 8.12 4.19 0.32
CA ASN A 57 7.70 5.40 -0.37
C ASN A 57 6.18 5.59 -0.27
N LEU A 58 5.41 4.55 -0.56
CA LEU A 58 3.95 4.60 -0.46
C LEU A 58 3.50 4.96 0.97
N ALA A 59 4.10 4.35 1.99
CA ALA A 59 3.80 4.66 3.38
C ALA A 59 4.11 6.13 3.70
N GLN A 60 5.26 6.64 3.23
CA GLN A 60 5.65 8.03 3.43
C GLN A 60 4.64 8.98 2.80
N VAL A 61 4.30 8.80 1.53
CA VAL A 61 3.35 9.67 0.83
C VAL A 61 1.97 9.61 1.49
N VAL A 62 1.50 8.43 1.92
CA VAL A 62 0.25 8.31 2.69
C VAL A 62 0.30 9.12 3.97
N ALA A 63 1.40 9.03 4.74
CA ALA A 63 1.56 9.79 5.98
C ALA A 63 1.59 11.30 5.73
N GLU A 64 2.25 11.76 4.67
CA GLU A 64 2.34 13.18 4.30
C GLU A 64 0.98 13.78 3.90
N THR A 65 0.03 12.95 3.47
CA THR A 65 -1.34 13.43 3.20
C THR A 65 -2.19 13.62 4.46
N ALA A 66 -1.76 13.10 5.61
CA ALA A 66 -2.53 13.20 6.85
C ALA A 66 -2.44 14.60 7.47
N THR A 67 -3.56 15.10 7.97
CA THR A 67 -3.64 16.36 8.73
C THR A 67 -4.22 16.08 10.11
N GLY A 68 -3.39 16.14 11.14
CA GLY A 68 -3.79 15.70 12.48
C GLY A 68 -4.30 14.26 12.47
N ASP A 69 -5.51 14.04 12.97
CA ASP A 69 -6.15 12.71 13.01
C ASP A 69 -6.87 12.31 11.70
N VAL A 70 -6.81 13.15 10.67
CA VAL A 70 -7.56 12.94 9.43
C VAL A 70 -6.64 12.43 8.34
N LEU A 71 -6.90 11.19 7.89
CA LEU A 71 -6.32 10.63 6.68
C LEU A 71 -7.30 10.75 5.50
N PRO A 72 -6.91 11.34 4.36
CA PRO A 72 -7.77 11.41 3.19
C PRO A 72 -8.19 10.01 2.70
N LEU A 73 -9.46 9.90 2.29
CA LEU A 73 -10.01 8.63 1.80
C LEU A 73 -9.22 8.05 0.61
N ALA A 74 -8.72 8.92 -0.28
CA ALA A 74 -7.91 8.49 -1.43
C ALA A 74 -6.61 7.81 -0.99
N SER A 75 -5.89 8.39 -0.03
CA SER A 75 -4.67 7.83 0.54
C SER A 75 -4.92 6.53 1.28
N PHE A 76 -6.00 6.47 2.07
CA PHE A 76 -6.40 5.24 2.73
C PHE A 76 -6.72 4.12 1.73
N ARG A 77 -7.46 4.43 0.65
CA ARG A 77 -7.76 3.46 -0.42
C ARG A 77 -6.50 2.99 -1.13
N ALA A 78 -5.54 3.88 -1.41
CA ALA A 78 -4.24 3.49 -1.97
C ALA A 78 -3.51 2.51 -1.06
N TRP A 79 -3.49 2.78 0.24
CA TRP A 79 -2.86 1.89 1.22
C TRP A 79 -3.52 0.49 1.22
N ILE A 80 -4.85 0.42 1.20
CA ILE A 80 -5.58 -0.85 1.12
C ILE A 80 -5.32 -1.59 -0.20
N LEU A 81 -5.25 -0.89 -1.33
CA LEU A 81 -4.92 -1.51 -2.62
C LEU A 81 -3.50 -2.10 -2.61
N ALA A 82 -2.53 -1.41 -2.01
CA ALA A 82 -1.19 -1.93 -1.85
C ALA A 82 -1.15 -3.22 -1.02
N SER A 83 -1.91 -3.27 0.09
CA SER A 83 -2.05 -4.49 0.90
C SER A 83 -2.48 -5.68 0.04
N HIS A 84 -3.55 -5.54 -0.73
CA HIS A 84 -4.02 -6.62 -1.61
C HIS A 84 -2.96 -7.06 -2.61
N ILE A 85 -2.27 -6.12 -3.27
CA ILE A 85 -1.21 -6.45 -4.23
C ILE A 85 -0.06 -7.21 -3.54
N VAL A 86 0.34 -6.76 -2.34
CA VAL A 86 1.43 -7.40 -1.59
C VAL A 86 1.08 -8.84 -1.20
N HIS A 87 -0.07 -9.02 -0.56
CA HIS A 87 -0.50 -10.33 -0.05
C HIS A 87 -0.79 -11.33 -1.18
N GLU A 88 -1.34 -10.87 -2.31
CA GLU A 88 -1.62 -11.75 -3.44
C GLU A 88 -0.37 -12.16 -4.22
N ARG A 89 0.66 -11.31 -4.29
CA ARG A 89 1.75 -11.47 -5.27
C ARG A 89 3.13 -11.77 -4.68
N PHE A 90 3.38 -11.49 -3.41
CA PHE A 90 4.74 -11.52 -2.83
C PHE A 90 4.93 -12.51 -1.67
N GLY A 91 3.88 -13.21 -1.25
CA GLY A 91 3.96 -14.25 -0.22
C GLY A 91 4.60 -13.73 1.09
N LEU A 92 5.39 -14.58 1.76
CA LEU A 92 5.98 -14.26 3.06
C LEU A 92 6.90 -13.02 3.04
N ALA A 93 7.68 -12.82 1.98
CA ALA A 93 8.51 -11.63 1.85
C ALA A 93 7.64 -10.36 1.78
N GLY A 94 6.51 -10.45 1.08
CA GLY A 94 5.47 -9.43 1.07
C GLY A 94 4.92 -9.13 2.46
N GLU A 95 4.53 -10.15 3.22
CA GLU A 95 4.01 -10.00 4.59
C GLU A 95 4.97 -9.23 5.50
N VAL A 96 6.26 -9.60 5.48
CA VAL A 96 7.28 -8.96 6.30
C VAL A 96 7.48 -7.50 5.91
N ALA A 97 7.60 -7.23 4.60
CA ALA A 97 7.77 -5.88 4.09
C ALA A 97 6.54 -5.01 4.40
N TRP A 98 5.33 -5.55 4.21
CA TRP A 98 4.07 -4.91 4.55
C TRP A 98 3.95 -4.58 6.04
N GLY A 99 4.25 -5.54 6.91
CA GLY A 99 4.19 -5.34 8.36
C GLY A 99 5.14 -4.24 8.82
N ARG A 100 6.36 -4.20 8.26
CA ARG A 100 7.33 -3.16 8.58
C ARG A 100 6.89 -1.78 8.08
N ALA A 101 6.38 -1.68 6.84
CA ALA A 101 5.89 -0.42 6.29
C ALA A 101 4.64 0.08 7.04
N SER A 102 3.74 -0.83 7.41
CA SER A 102 2.55 -0.53 8.22
C SER A 102 2.90 -0.05 9.62
N GLY A 103 3.88 -0.70 10.28
CA GLY A 103 4.35 -0.27 11.59
C GLY A 103 4.97 1.12 11.56
N TRP A 104 5.76 1.41 10.53
CA TRP A 104 6.30 2.75 10.30
C TRP A 104 5.20 3.79 10.06
N LEU A 105 4.23 3.50 9.19
CA LEU A 105 3.10 4.39 8.89
C LEU A 105 2.29 4.69 10.16
N ALA A 106 1.95 3.66 10.94
CA ALA A 106 1.20 3.83 12.18
C ALA A 106 1.94 4.71 13.20
N GLY A 107 3.25 4.51 13.35
CA GLY A 107 4.09 5.38 14.17
C GLY A 107 4.04 6.82 13.69
N ARG A 108 4.20 7.04 12.38
CA ARG A 108 4.21 8.39 11.79
C ARG A 108 2.86 9.10 11.93
N LEU A 109 1.75 8.41 11.70
CA LEU A 109 0.42 8.98 11.90
C LEU A 109 0.18 9.35 13.37
N SER A 110 0.66 8.52 14.31
CA SER A 110 0.56 8.82 15.74
C SER A 110 1.34 10.10 16.12
N GLU A 111 2.51 10.32 15.53
CA GLU A 111 3.29 11.56 15.71
C GLU A 111 2.56 12.79 15.14
N ILE A 112 1.95 12.66 13.96
CA ILE A 112 1.18 13.74 13.31
C ILE A 112 -0.03 14.12 14.17
N SER A 113 -0.78 13.13 14.65
CA SER A 113 -1.89 13.29 15.59
C SER A 113 -1.48 14.00 16.88
N ALA A 114 -0.37 13.57 17.49
CA ALA A 114 0.15 14.16 18.72
C ALA A 114 0.61 15.62 18.50
N GLY A 115 1.25 15.91 17.36
CA GLY A 115 1.67 17.26 16.99
C GLY A 115 0.51 18.23 16.75
N ALA A 116 -0.60 17.74 16.20
CA ALA A 116 -1.82 18.54 16.00
C ALA A 116 -2.53 18.91 17.33
N SER A 117 -2.33 18.10 18.38
CA SER A 117 -2.89 18.36 19.71
C SER A 117 -2.09 19.42 20.52
N GLY A 118 -0.93 19.87 20.00
CA GLY A 118 0.02 20.77 20.66
C GLY A 118 0.00 22.24 20.21
N GLY A 119 -1.14 22.78 19.76
CA GLY A 119 -1.28 24.21 19.43
C GLY A 119 -1.10 25.15 20.64
N PRO A 120 -0.61 26.39 20.46
CA PRO A 120 0.11 27.15 21.49
C PRO A 120 -0.77 27.62 22.65
N GLN A 121 -0.25 27.50 23.88
CA GLN A 121 -0.65 28.37 24.98
C GLN A 121 -0.13 29.78 24.71
N ALA A 122 -1.01 30.69 24.31
CA ALA A 122 -0.83 32.14 24.40
C ALA A 122 -2.19 32.81 24.58
#